data_AF-A0A2E3XWD8-F1
#
_entry.id   AF-A0A2E3XWD8-F1
#
_cell.length_a   1.000
_cell.length_b   1.000
_cell.length_c   1.000
_cell.angle_alpha   90.00
_cell.angle_beta   90.00
_cell.angle_gamma   90.00
#
_symmetry.space_group_name_H-M   'P 1'
#
loop_
_entity.id
_entity.type
_entity.pdbx_description
1 polymer ?
#
loop_
_entity_poly.entity_id
_entity_poly.type
_entity_poly.pdbx_seq_one_letter_code
_entity_poly.pdbx_strand_id
1 'polypeptide(L)'
;MRSHLILPFVLLSIFGVSCEQQSMIITPSDSERAEIEVTEDKAVLGSDNREPIQHIAYVNRDYKNKVGQLISITGNRINTCTAALIHKKYVLTAAHCAFGNDGQILKNQFFYPGINKSNTSPYGKYRVKKVFMPKFYSVRQVNPEKDIALMELEANENGKYAGEVVGTFGYWGKRDYPENSNILSIGYPNDKGNSQQFFETNCSSQIEYGSDHTLELNCDVIQGQSGAPILIYSQEYDTHHVQGVISSESRRVNYGSRLSQERGKIIGYITRGQFDNSNYRSEGFYEEWKEVVAPNTRKIHVFIKNNCRDKLFVAINYKNLSGSWITDGYYTLQGKEEIEVLQTGNGVYYINATNAEGSVLTRNNIDKYLDKAGREISFQKFSQDKFGNFTHSFNCY
;
A
#
# COMPACT_ATOMS: atom_id res chain seq x y z
N MET A 1 -20.78 34.29 -83.64
CA MET A 1 -21.62 33.78 -84.75
C MET A 1 -21.78 32.28 -84.56
N ARG A 2 -23.03 31.80 -84.67
CA ARG A 2 -23.57 30.42 -84.87
C ARG A 2 -22.53 29.30 -85.12
N SER A 3 -22.67 28.07 -84.66
CA SER A 3 -23.84 27.18 -84.82
C SER A 3 -23.64 25.82 -84.11
N HIS A 4 -24.75 25.20 -83.73
CA HIS A 4 -24.90 23.77 -83.39
C HIS A 4 -24.57 22.81 -84.56
N LEU A 5 -24.20 21.56 -84.27
CA LEU A 5 -24.58 20.29 -84.94
C LEU A 5 -23.95 19.11 -84.14
N ILE A 6 -24.69 18.29 -83.39
CA ILE A 6 -25.40 17.03 -83.72
C ILE A 6 -24.51 15.84 -84.19
N LEU A 7 -24.61 14.77 -83.37
CA LEU A 7 -24.10 13.37 -83.32
C LEU A 7 -24.14 12.51 -84.61
N PRO A 8 -23.41 11.36 -84.70
CA PRO A 8 -23.98 10.05 -84.27
C PRO A 8 -23.04 8.96 -83.70
N PHE A 9 -23.59 8.26 -82.70
CA PHE A 9 -23.61 6.82 -82.38
C PHE A 9 -22.58 5.83 -82.97
N VAL A 10 -21.97 5.05 -82.06
CA VAL A 10 -21.64 3.63 -82.27
C VAL A 10 -22.27 2.82 -81.13
N LEU A 11 -23.08 1.83 -81.51
CA LEU A 11 -23.71 0.83 -80.64
C LEU A 11 -22.67 -0.15 -80.07
N LEU A 12 -22.84 -0.55 -78.81
CA LEU A 12 -22.55 -1.93 -78.38
C LEU A 12 -23.53 -2.34 -77.26
N SER A 13 -24.49 -3.19 -77.63
CA SER A 13 -25.31 -4.05 -76.79
C SER A 13 -24.53 -5.34 -76.46
N ILE A 14 -24.75 -6.14 -75.41
CA ILE A 14 -25.65 -6.26 -74.25
C ILE A 14 -24.98 -7.32 -73.35
N PHE A 15 -25.12 -7.27 -72.02
CA PHE A 15 -25.61 -8.40 -71.18
C PHE A 15 -25.86 -7.90 -69.76
N GLY A 16 -27.09 -8.08 -69.28
CA GLY A 16 -27.55 -7.71 -67.95
C GLY A 16 -28.00 -8.93 -67.14
N VAL A 17 -27.95 -8.79 -65.81
CA VAL A 17 -28.65 -9.60 -64.79
C VAL A 17 -28.93 -8.63 -63.64
N SER A 18 -30.16 -8.10 -63.54
CA SER A 18 -31.25 -8.49 -62.62
C SER A 18 -30.91 -8.37 -61.12
N CYS A 19 -31.50 -7.38 -60.46
CA CYS A 19 -31.53 -7.20 -59.02
C CYS A 19 -33.00 -7.03 -58.61
N GLU A 20 -33.59 -8.05 -57.98
CA GLU A 20 -34.95 -7.97 -57.44
C GLU A 20 -34.92 -7.48 -55.99
N GLN A 21 -35.69 -6.42 -55.73
CA GLN A 21 -36.09 -5.95 -54.41
C GLN A 21 -37.33 -6.70 -53.95
N GLN A 22 -37.37 -7.12 -52.68
CA GLN A 22 -38.63 -7.25 -51.96
C GLN A 22 -38.46 -6.84 -50.49
N SER A 23 -39.40 -6.02 -50.04
CA SER A 23 -39.49 -5.30 -48.77
C SER A 23 -39.95 -6.17 -47.61
N MET A 24 -39.41 -5.95 -46.41
CA MET A 24 -40.06 -6.29 -45.13
C MET A 24 -39.98 -5.11 -44.15
N ILE A 25 -41.13 -4.78 -43.57
CA ILE A 25 -41.39 -3.72 -42.59
C ILE A 25 -41.26 -4.33 -41.19
N ILE A 26 -40.36 -3.84 -40.31
CA ILE A 26 -40.48 -3.96 -38.84
C ILE A 26 -39.90 -2.68 -38.17
N THR A 27 -40.54 -2.32 -37.06
CA THR A 27 -40.61 -1.11 -36.21
C THR A 27 -39.31 -0.58 -35.56
N PRO A 28 -39.33 0.65 -34.96
CA PRO A 28 -38.14 1.36 -34.51
C PRO A 28 -37.45 0.66 -33.33
N SER A 29 -36.11 0.68 -33.35
CA SER A 29 -35.25 0.16 -32.28
C SER A 29 -35.42 0.99 -31.01
N ASP A 30 -35.99 0.38 -29.98
CA ASP A 30 -36.00 0.91 -28.63
C ASP A 30 -34.57 1.01 -28.07
N SER A 31 -34.40 2.13 -27.38
CA SER A 31 -33.30 2.54 -26.54
C SER A 31 -32.93 1.53 -25.44
N GLU A 32 -31.76 1.76 -24.85
CA GLU A 32 -31.34 1.28 -23.53
C GLU A 32 -31.10 -0.23 -23.39
N ARG A 33 -29.99 -0.69 -23.98
CA ARG A 33 -29.04 -1.49 -23.21
C ARG A 33 -27.66 -0.92 -23.42
N ALA A 34 -27.25 -0.02 -22.53
CA ALA A 34 -25.83 0.12 -22.24
C ALA A 34 -25.37 -1.27 -21.79
N GLU A 35 -24.64 -1.97 -22.66
CA GLU A 35 -23.79 -3.05 -22.20
C GLU A 35 -22.90 -2.44 -21.13
N ILE A 36 -23.18 -2.80 -19.89
CA ILE A 36 -22.23 -2.63 -18.80
C ILE A 36 -21.02 -3.44 -19.24
N GLU A 37 -19.97 -2.76 -19.68
CA GLU A 37 -18.63 -3.34 -19.73
C GLU A 37 -18.31 -3.77 -18.29
N VAL A 38 -18.63 -5.03 -17.99
CA VAL A 38 -18.09 -5.71 -16.82
C VAL A 38 -16.60 -5.79 -17.11
N THR A 39 -15.84 -4.89 -16.49
CA THR A 39 -14.40 -5.08 -16.37
C THR A 39 -14.24 -6.40 -15.62
N GLU A 40 -13.92 -7.48 -16.31
CA GLU A 40 -13.45 -8.72 -15.67
C GLU A 40 -12.23 -8.33 -14.82
N ASP A 41 -12.45 -8.14 -13.51
CA ASP A 41 -11.39 -7.89 -12.54
C ASP A 41 -10.43 -9.07 -12.64
N LYS A 42 -9.19 -8.83 -13.08
CA LYS A 42 -8.22 -9.88 -13.44
C LYS A 42 -7.69 -10.68 -12.23
N ALA A 43 -8.40 -10.71 -11.11
CA ALA A 43 -7.83 -11.00 -9.80
C ALA A 43 -8.82 -11.57 -8.75
N VAL A 44 -10.14 -11.41 -8.94
CA VAL A 44 -11.17 -12.18 -8.19
C VAL A 44 -11.45 -13.48 -8.94
N LEU A 45 -11.35 -14.61 -8.24
CA LEU A 45 -11.49 -15.95 -8.80
C LEU A 45 -12.89 -16.50 -8.48
N GLY A 46 -13.82 -16.27 -9.39
CA GLY A 46 -15.21 -16.68 -9.20
C GLY A 46 -16.01 -15.65 -8.42
N SER A 47 -16.52 -16.02 -7.24
CA SER A 47 -17.29 -15.10 -6.39
C SER A 47 -16.42 -14.52 -5.30
N ASP A 48 -16.47 -13.18 -5.16
CA ASP A 48 -15.72 -12.47 -4.13
C ASP A 48 -16.13 -12.91 -2.72
N ASN A 49 -15.24 -13.61 -2.03
CA ASN A 49 -15.46 -14.18 -0.70
C ASN A 49 -14.72 -13.41 0.41
N ARG A 50 -14.10 -12.27 0.09
CA ARG A 50 -13.35 -11.45 1.05
C ARG A 50 -14.30 -10.76 2.01
N GLU A 51 -13.97 -10.81 3.30
CA GLU A 51 -14.80 -10.26 4.37
C GLU A 51 -14.12 -9.06 5.07
N PRO A 52 -14.90 -8.06 5.52
CA PRO A 52 -14.37 -6.98 6.35
C PRO A 52 -13.73 -7.54 7.62
N ILE A 53 -12.58 -6.98 8.02
CA ILE A 53 -11.81 -7.50 9.18
C ILE A 53 -12.59 -7.54 10.50
N GLN A 54 -13.68 -6.79 10.61
CA GLN A 54 -14.57 -6.79 11.77
C GLN A 54 -15.26 -8.15 11.98
N HIS A 55 -15.39 -8.97 10.94
CA HIS A 55 -16.02 -10.30 10.98
C HIS A 55 -15.03 -11.44 11.24
N ILE A 56 -13.73 -11.16 11.38
CA ILE A 56 -12.73 -12.20 11.62
C ILE A 56 -13.06 -12.99 12.90
N ALA A 57 -12.86 -14.30 12.85
CA ALA A 57 -13.09 -15.18 13.99
C ALA A 57 -12.40 -14.66 15.26
N TYR A 58 -13.08 -14.74 16.40
CA TYR A 58 -12.60 -14.21 17.69
C TYR A 58 -11.17 -14.67 18.03
N VAL A 59 -10.86 -15.95 17.75
CA VAL A 59 -9.54 -16.55 17.99
C VAL A 59 -8.41 -15.89 17.21
N ASN A 60 -8.72 -15.24 16.08
CA ASN A 60 -7.76 -14.58 15.20
C ASN A 60 -7.82 -13.04 15.32
N ARG A 61 -8.62 -12.49 16.24
CA ARG A 61 -8.88 -11.04 16.32
C ARG A 61 -7.63 -10.18 16.47
N ASP A 62 -6.57 -10.72 17.08
CA ASP A 62 -5.33 -9.99 17.33
C ASP A 62 -4.40 -9.99 16.09
N TYR A 63 -4.67 -10.86 15.10
CA TYR A 63 -3.88 -10.93 13.86
C TYR A 63 -4.01 -9.68 13.02
N LYS A 64 -5.18 -9.04 13.04
CA LYS A 64 -5.44 -7.79 12.32
C LYS A 64 -4.46 -6.68 12.67
N ASN A 65 -3.97 -6.65 13.91
CA ASN A 65 -3.05 -5.62 14.39
C ASN A 65 -1.61 -5.90 13.92
N LYS A 66 -1.27 -7.16 13.66
CA LYS A 66 0.05 -7.60 13.20
C LYS A 66 0.24 -7.42 11.69
N VAL A 67 -0.86 -7.25 10.96
CA VAL A 67 -0.89 -6.88 9.54
C VAL A 67 -1.13 -5.38 9.42
N GLY A 68 -0.47 -4.74 8.48
CA GLY A 68 -0.61 -3.29 8.27
C GLY A 68 -0.44 -2.89 6.82
N GLN A 69 -0.88 -1.67 6.53
CA GLN A 69 -0.76 -1.10 5.20
C GLN A 69 0.59 -0.40 5.07
N LEU A 70 1.31 -0.70 4.00
CA LEU A 70 2.45 0.10 3.55
C LEU A 70 1.91 1.25 2.72
N ILE A 71 2.24 2.49 3.09
CA ILE A 71 1.78 3.70 2.40
C ILE A 71 2.99 4.59 2.12
N SER A 72 3.12 5.04 0.87
CA SER A 72 4.07 6.07 0.45
C SER A 72 3.36 7.08 -0.45
N ILE A 73 3.57 8.37 -0.20
CA ILE A 73 3.01 9.47 -0.98
C ILE A 73 4.13 10.15 -1.74
N THR A 74 4.04 10.15 -3.07
CA THR A 74 5.00 10.84 -3.97
C THR A 74 4.24 11.78 -4.89
N GLY A 75 4.27 13.08 -4.58
CA GLY A 75 3.42 14.06 -5.27
C GLY A 75 1.95 13.72 -5.05
N ASN A 76 1.20 13.54 -6.14
CA ASN A 76 -0.22 13.16 -6.09
C ASN A 76 -0.44 11.64 -6.15
N ARG A 77 0.63 10.83 -6.15
CA ARG A 77 0.53 9.37 -6.22
C ARG A 77 0.65 8.76 -4.83
N ILE A 78 -0.25 7.82 -4.54
CA ILE A 78 -0.23 7.00 -3.34
C ILE A 78 0.12 5.58 -3.77
N ASN A 79 1.18 5.02 -3.19
CA ASN A 79 1.51 3.59 -3.35
C ASN A 79 1.06 2.86 -2.08
N THR A 80 0.21 1.86 -2.26
CA THR A 80 -0.33 1.02 -1.18
C THR A 80 0.06 -0.43 -1.39
N CYS A 81 0.48 -1.07 -0.30
CA CYS A 81 0.70 -2.50 -0.21
C CYS A 81 0.30 -3.00 1.18
N THR A 82 0.39 -4.30 1.39
CA THR A 82 0.22 -4.96 2.68
C THR A 82 1.57 -5.49 3.19
N ALA A 83 1.75 -5.56 4.50
CA ALA A 83 2.87 -6.27 5.12
C ALA A 83 2.46 -6.89 6.46
N ALA A 84 3.22 -7.88 6.92
CA ALA A 84 2.99 -8.57 8.18
C ALA A 84 4.21 -8.52 9.10
N LEU A 85 4.01 -8.21 10.38
CA LEU A 85 5.06 -8.23 11.40
C LEU A 85 5.47 -9.67 11.73
N ILE A 86 6.73 -10.01 11.44
CA ILE A 86 7.32 -11.31 11.78
C ILE A 86 8.42 -11.21 12.85
N HIS A 87 8.83 -9.99 13.18
CA HIS A 87 9.81 -9.69 14.23
C HIS A 87 9.59 -8.27 14.76
N LYS A 88 10.14 -7.91 15.93
CA LYS A 88 9.84 -6.63 16.62
C LYS A 88 9.93 -5.39 15.73
N LYS A 89 10.89 -5.37 14.80
CA LYS A 89 11.17 -4.24 13.88
C LYS A 89 11.20 -4.66 12.41
N TYR A 90 10.70 -5.85 12.06
CA TYR A 90 10.71 -6.31 10.67
C TYR A 90 9.34 -6.79 10.22
N VAL A 91 8.96 -6.36 9.01
CA VAL A 91 7.77 -6.84 8.32
C VAL A 91 8.16 -7.61 7.06
N LEU A 92 7.42 -8.68 6.78
CA LEU A 92 7.48 -9.41 5.52
C LEU A 92 6.44 -8.83 4.55
N THR A 93 6.83 -8.66 3.29
CA THR A 93 5.99 -8.12 2.21
C THR A 93 6.52 -8.59 0.85
N ALA A 94 5.89 -8.16 -0.25
CA ALA A 94 6.40 -8.40 -1.60
C ALA A 94 7.54 -7.42 -1.92
N ALA A 95 8.50 -7.85 -2.76
CA ALA A 95 9.64 -6.99 -3.09
C ALA A 95 9.24 -5.76 -3.91
N HIS A 96 8.26 -5.90 -4.81
CA HIS A 96 7.77 -4.78 -5.62
C HIS A 96 7.17 -3.66 -4.76
N CYS A 97 6.65 -3.98 -3.56
CA CYS A 97 6.13 -2.98 -2.63
C CYS A 97 7.19 -1.99 -2.13
N ALA A 98 8.48 -2.28 -2.31
CA ALA A 98 9.56 -1.36 -1.97
C ALA A 98 9.78 -0.26 -3.03
N PHE A 99 9.19 -0.40 -4.22
CA PHE A 99 9.50 0.42 -5.38
C PHE A 99 8.28 1.21 -5.87
N GLY A 100 8.53 2.41 -6.39
CA GLY A 100 7.54 3.17 -7.14
C GLY A 100 7.49 2.76 -8.61
N ASN A 101 6.50 3.29 -9.34
CA ASN A 101 6.34 3.05 -10.78
C ASN A 101 7.53 3.54 -11.62
N ASP A 102 8.39 4.40 -11.07
CA ASP A 102 9.64 4.86 -11.69
C ASP A 102 10.82 3.89 -11.49
N GLY A 103 10.58 2.76 -10.82
CA GLY A 103 11.59 1.76 -10.51
C GLY A 103 12.51 2.14 -9.35
N GLN A 104 12.27 3.28 -8.70
CA GLN A 104 13.08 3.75 -7.58
C GLN A 104 12.53 3.23 -6.26
N ILE A 105 13.41 3.01 -5.28
CA ILE A 105 12.97 2.71 -3.91
C ILE A 105 12.11 3.87 -3.39
N LEU A 106 10.96 3.51 -2.82
CA LEU A 106 10.03 4.47 -2.26
C LEU A 106 10.68 5.27 -1.12
N LYS A 107 10.53 6.59 -1.19
CA LYS A 107 10.90 7.51 -0.12
C LYS A 107 9.71 7.63 0.84
N ASN A 108 9.97 7.83 2.13
CA ASN A 108 8.92 8.00 3.13
C ASN A 108 7.79 6.96 3.05
N GLN A 109 8.16 5.70 2.85
CA GLN A 109 7.21 4.61 3.03
C GLN A 109 7.03 4.33 4.52
N PHE A 110 5.78 4.19 4.94
CA PHE A 110 5.42 3.90 6.32
C PHE A 110 4.55 2.65 6.39
N PHE A 111 4.79 1.86 7.42
CA PHE A 111 3.93 0.76 7.83
C PHE A 111 2.95 1.23 8.90
N TYR A 112 1.65 0.99 8.68
CA TYR A 112 0.56 1.32 9.58
C TYR A 112 -0.12 0.03 10.07
N PRO A 113 0.31 -0.55 11.20
CA PRO A 113 -0.29 -1.77 11.74
C PRO A 113 -1.76 -1.53 12.10
N GLY A 114 -2.64 -2.47 11.72
CA GLY A 114 -4.06 -2.48 12.08
C GLY A 114 -4.85 -1.24 11.69
N ILE A 115 -4.37 -0.45 10.71
CA ILE A 115 -5.14 0.68 10.18
C ILE A 115 -6.43 0.15 9.58
N ASN A 116 -7.56 0.80 9.85
CA ASN A 116 -8.87 0.44 9.30
C ASN A 116 -9.67 1.67 8.83
N LYS A 117 -9.02 2.84 8.84
CA LYS A 117 -9.57 4.12 8.43
C LYS A 117 -8.43 5.00 7.96
N SER A 118 -8.61 5.67 6.83
CA SER A 118 -7.64 6.63 6.30
C SER A 118 -7.27 7.69 7.34
N ASN A 119 -6.03 8.18 7.27
CA ASN A 119 -5.52 9.22 8.17
C ASN A 119 -5.59 8.84 9.65
N THR A 120 -5.53 7.56 10.00
CA THR A 120 -5.43 7.11 11.39
C THR A 120 -4.18 6.27 11.60
N SER A 121 -3.66 6.28 12.82
CA SER A 121 -2.53 5.45 13.22
C SER A 121 -2.79 4.83 14.61
N PRO A 122 -3.75 3.88 14.70
CA PRO A 122 -4.20 3.34 15.98
C PRO A 122 -3.05 2.75 16.80
N TYR A 123 -2.05 2.17 16.13
CA TYR A 123 -0.86 1.58 16.74
C TYR A 123 0.44 2.29 16.33
N GLY A 124 0.33 3.56 15.90
CA GLY A 124 1.44 4.36 15.37
C GLY A 124 1.73 4.07 13.90
N LYS A 125 2.73 4.77 13.36
CA LYS A 125 3.27 4.56 12.01
C LYS A 125 4.77 4.37 12.09
N TYR A 126 5.32 3.54 11.22
CA TYR A 126 6.72 3.12 11.30
C TYR A 126 7.37 3.26 9.95
N ARG A 127 8.36 4.15 9.84
CA ARG A 127 9.06 4.38 8.58
C ARG A 127 9.89 3.17 8.18
N VAL A 128 9.86 2.79 6.92
CA VAL A 128 10.78 1.80 6.34
C VAL A 128 12.18 2.38 6.28
N LYS A 129 13.14 1.70 6.92
CA LYS A 129 14.55 2.08 7.02
C LYS A 129 15.43 1.35 6.01
N LYS A 130 15.23 0.05 5.88
CA LYS A 130 15.98 -0.83 4.99
C LYS A 130 15.07 -1.87 4.38
N VAL A 131 15.43 -2.34 3.19
CA VAL A 131 14.75 -3.43 2.50
C VAL A 131 15.78 -4.51 2.16
N PHE A 132 15.49 -5.73 2.56
CA PHE A 132 16.25 -6.93 2.21
C PHE A 132 15.41 -7.76 1.24
N MET A 133 15.97 -8.16 0.12
CA MET A 133 15.23 -8.89 -0.94
C MET A 133 16.19 -9.76 -1.76
N PRO A 134 15.70 -10.74 -2.54
CA PRO A 134 16.52 -11.45 -3.51
C PRO A 134 17.29 -10.50 -4.43
N LYS A 135 18.60 -10.72 -4.57
CA LYS A 135 19.53 -9.82 -5.27
C LYS A 135 19.10 -9.57 -6.71
N PHE A 136 18.65 -10.63 -7.37
CA PHE A 136 18.22 -10.64 -8.78
C PHE A 136 16.73 -10.33 -8.98
N TYR A 137 16.05 -9.79 -7.96
CA TYR A 137 14.73 -9.21 -8.14
C TYR A 137 14.77 -8.03 -9.13
N SER A 138 13.84 -8.00 -10.08
CA SER A 138 13.72 -6.99 -11.13
C SER A 138 12.39 -6.24 -11.01
N VAL A 139 12.46 -4.92 -10.84
CA VAL A 139 11.26 -4.07 -10.72
C VAL A 139 10.45 -4.02 -12.02
N ARG A 140 11.07 -4.32 -13.17
CA ARG A 140 10.41 -4.26 -14.48
C ARG A 140 9.46 -5.43 -14.74
N GLN A 141 9.66 -6.55 -14.06
CA GLN A 141 8.88 -7.75 -14.23
C GLN A 141 8.73 -8.42 -12.86
N VAL A 142 7.52 -8.34 -12.30
CA VAL A 142 7.18 -9.07 -11.09
C VAL A 142 7.29 -10.56 -11.40
N ASN A 143 8.21 -11.23 -10.70
CA ASN A 143 8.36 -12.67 -10.73
C ASN A 143 8.10 -13.19 -9.31
N PRO A 144 7.01 -13.94 -9.07
CA PRO A 144 6.68 -14.49 -7.76
C PRO A 144 7.83 -15.26 -7.11
N GLU A 145 8.70 -15.90 -7.90
CA GLU A 145 9.88 -16.60 -7.38
C GLU A 145 10.85 -15.70 -6.63
N LYS A 146 10.85 -14.39 -6.87
CA LYS A 146 11.80 -13.43 -6.27
C LYS A 146 11.10 -12.27 -5.56
N ASP A 147 9.78 -12.22 -5.62
CA ASP A 147 8.97 -11.10 -5.16
C ASP A 147 8.63 -11.20 -3.67
N ILE A 148 9.67 -11.24 -2.85
CA ILE A 148 9.57 -11.22 -1.39
C ILE A 148 10.61 -10.27 -0.82
N ALA A 149 10.24 -9.55 0.22
CA ALA A 149 11.15 -8.67 0.93
C ALA A 149 10.88 -8.65 2.43
N LEU A 150 11.97 -8.47 3.18
CA LEU A 150 11.94 -8.14 4.59
C LEU A 150 12.29 -6.65 4.73
N MET A 151 11.41 -5.87 5.35
CA MET A 151 11.65 -4.45 5.60
C MET A 151 11.99 -4.21 7.07
N GLU A 152 13.12 -3.56 7.34
CA GLU A 152 13.43 -3.03 8.67
C GLU A 152 12.69 -1.72 8.89
N LEU A 153 12.00 -1.60 10.02
CA LEU A 153 11.25 -0.42 10.43
C LEU A 153 12.04 0.42 11.45
N GLU A 154 11.89 1.73 11.38
CA GLU A 154 12.28 2.65 12.45
C GLU A 154 11.34 2.49 13.66
N ALA A 155 11.81 2.90 14.84
CA ALA A 155 10.93 3.06 16.00
C ALA A 155 9.99 4.27 15.77
N ASN A 156 8.83 4.25 16.42
CA ASN A 156 7.91 5.39 16.41
C ASN A 156 8.46 6.58 17.24
N GLU A 157 7.70 7.67 17.31
CA GLU A 157 8.06 8.89 18.05
C GLU A 157 8.32 8.67 19.55
N ASN A 158 7.82 7.58 20.12
CA ASN A 158 8.04 7.19 21.52
C ASN A 158 9.18 6.18 21.70
N GLY A 159 9.95 5.90 20.65
CA GLY A 159 11.07 4.96 20.68
C GLY A 159 10.65 3.49 20.77
N LYS A 160 9.40 3.15 20.47
CA LYS A 160 8.89 1.77 20.45
C LYS A 160 8.88 1.20 19.05
N TYR A 161 9.17 -0.09 18.91
CA TYR A 161 9.03 -0.80 17.65
C TYR A 161 7.64 -1.40 17.48
N ALA A 162 7.19 -1.54 16.22
CA ALA A 162 5.84 -1.99 15.91
C ALA A 162 5.48 -3.34 16.57
N GLY A 163 6.36 -4.35 16.47
CA GLY A 163 6.10 -5.65 17.08
C GLY A 163 6.17 -5.66 18.61
N GLU A 164 6.70 -4.62 19.26
CA GLU A 164 6.57 -4.43 20.72
C GLU A 164 5.19 -3.88 21.10
N VAL A 165 4.50 -3.20 20.17
CA VAL A 165 3.18 -2.60 20.38
C VAL A 165 2.06 -3.59 20.08
N VAL A 166 2.16 -4.34 18.98
CA VAL A 166 1.08 -5.22 18.49
C VAL A 166 1.44 -6.71 18.41
N GLY A 167 2.66 -7.07 18.83
CA GLY A 167 3.18 -8.43 18.69
C GLY A 167 3.58 -8.79 17.25
N THR A 168 3.90 -10.05 17.03
CA THR A 168 4.35 -10.57 15.72
C THR A 168 3.70 -11.92 15.42
N PHE A 169 3.75 -12.33 14.16
CA PHE A 169 3.52 -13.71 13.75
C PHE A 169 4.80 -14.52 13.92
N GLY A 170 4.63 -15.83 14.15
CA GLY A 170 5.64 -16.80 13.78
C GLY A 170 5.68 -16.96 12.26
N TYR A 171 6.80 -17.40 11.73
CA TYR A 171 6.94 -17.72 10.31
C TYR A 171 7.57 -19.09 10.14
N TRP A 172 7.26 -19.75 9.04
CA TRP A 172 7.84 -21.02 8.69
C TRP A 172 8.57 -20.91 7.36
N GLY A 173 9.88 -21.09 7.43
CA GLY A 173 10.71 -21.47 6.29
C GLY A 173 11.04 -22.94 6.45
N LYS A 174 10.13 -23.84 6.08
CA LYS A 174 10.37 -25.30 6.10
C LYS A 174 10.58 -25.79 4.67
N ARG A 175 11.26 -26.94 4.54
CA ARG A 175 11.45 -27.61 3.24
C ARG A 175 10.12 -28.10 2.70
N ASP A 176 9.31 -28.67 3.58
CA ASP A 176 7.98 -29.17 3.22
C ASP A 176 6.98 -28.01 3.26
N TYR A 177 6.07 -28.00 2.30
CA TYR A 177 4.94 -27.08 2.26
C TYR A 177 3.64 -27.89 2.46
N PRO A 178 2.70 -27.39 3.25
CA PRO A 178 1.44 -28.09 3.45
C PRO A 178 0.51 -27.80 2.26
N GLU A 179 0.73 -28.54 1.16
CA GLU A 179 -0.01 -28.40 -0.11
C GLU A 179 -1.53 -28.41 0.08
N ASN A 180 -2.24 -27.57 -0.67
CA ASN A 180 -3.70 -27.45 -0.65
C ASN A 180 -4.30 -27.12 0.72
N SER A 181 -3.51 -26.61 1.65
CA SER A 181 -4.03 -26.17 2.96
C SER A 181 -4.90 -24.94 2.81
N ASN A 182 -5.99 -24.89 3.59
CA ASN A 182 -6.77 -23.68 3.78
C ASN A 182 -5.86 -22.58 4.36
N ILE A 183 -5.90 -21.40 3.75
CA ILE A 183 -5.13 -20.26 4.19
C ILE A 183 -6.05 -19.19 4.80
N LEU A 184 -5.46 -18.41 5.69
CA LEU A 184 -5.98 -17.12 6.09
C LEU A 184 -5.11 -16.04 5.43
N SER A 185 -5.70 -15.17 4.65
CA SER A 185 -5.04 -13.96 4.15
C SER A 185 -5.68 -12.74 4.83
N ILE A 186 -4.87 -11.75 5.20
CA ILE A 186 -5.35 -10.46 5.72
C ILE A 186 -4.61 -9.37 4.97
N GLY A 187 -5.33 -8.40 4.40
CA GLY A 187 -4.69 -7.32 3.65
C GLY A 187 -5.57 -6.13 3.36
N TYR A 188 -5.07 -5.28 2.46
CA TYR A 188 -5.65 -3.98 2.13
C TYR A 188 -5.99 -3.88 0.63
N PRO A 189 -7.05 -4.55 0.17
CA PRO A 189 -7.48 -4.46 -1.22
C PRO A 189 -7.98 -3.06 -1.57
N ASN A 190 -7.51 -2.50 -2.68
CA ASN A 190 -7.83 -1.13 -3.09
C ASN A 190 -9.30 -0.96 -3.56
N ASP A 191 -9.98 -2.05 -3.94
CA ASP A 191 -11.40 -2.02 -4.34
C ASP A 191 -12.37 -1.86 -3.15
N LYS A 192 -11.90 -2.01 -1.91
CA LYS A 192 -12.73 -1.94 -0.69
C LYS A 192 -12.65 -0.61 0.06
N GLY A 193 -12.06 0.41 -0.57
CA GLY A 193 -11.91 1.74 0.02
C GLY A 193 -10.60 1.94 0.79
N ASN A 194 -10.25 3.20 1.00
CA ASN A 194 -8.92 3.56 1.51
C ASN A 194 -8.67 3.07 2.94
N SER A 195 -7.58 2.32 3.11
CA SER A 195 -7.13 1.75 4.37
C SER A 195 -8.18 0.87 5.07
N GLN A 196 -9.10 0.27 4.32
CA GLN A 196 -9.98 -0.78 4.83
C GLN A 196 -9.25 -2.12 4.80
N GLN A 197 -9.27 -2.83 5.93
CA GLN A 197 -8.64 -4.14 6.05
C GLN A 197 -9.68 -5.23 5.83
N PHE A 198 -9.33 -6.20 5.00
CA PHE A 198 -10.15 -7.36 4.68
C PHE A 198 -9.36 -8.62 4.97
N PHE A 199 -10.09 -9.71 5.15
CA PHE A 199 -9.50 -11.03 5.23
C PHE A 199 -10.23 -12.00 4.30
N GLU A 200 -9.56 -13.09 3.99
CA GLU A 200 -10.14 -14.19 3.24
C GLU A 200 -9.79 -15.49 3.94
N THR A 201 -10.80 -16.35 4.02
CA THR A 201 -10.70 -17.74 4.43
C THR A 201 -11.46 -18.58 3.41
N ASN A 202 -11.17 -19.88 3.31
CA ASN A 202 -11.73 -20.80 2.30
C ASN A 202 -11.09 -20.68 0.92
N CYS A 203 -9.82 -20.29 0.89
CA CYS A 203 -8.96 -20.46 -0.26
C CYS A 203 -7.72 -21.28 0.16
N SER A 204 -7.03 -21.84 -0.81
CA SER A 204 -5.89 -22.73 -0.65
C SER A 204 -4.67 -22.22 -1.40
N SER A 205 -3.54 -22.84 -1.08
CA SER A 205 -2.27 -22.56 -1.73
C SER A 205 -1.52 -23.85 -1.99
N GLN A 206 -0.75 -23.88 -3.06
CA GLN A 206 0.13 -24.99 -3.41
C GLN A 206 1.40 -24.47 -4.07
N ILE A 207 2.47 -25.26 -4.08
CA ILE A 207 3.69 -24.93 -4.83
C ILE A 207 3.40 -25.06 -6.33
N GLU A 208 3.80 -24.05 -7.11
CA GLU A 208 3.76 -24.12 -8.58
C GLU A 208 4.69 -25.24 -9.08
N TYR A 209 4.20 -26.06 -10.02
CA TYR A 209 4.98 -27.17 -10.56
C TYR A 209 6.34 -26.71 -11.12
N GLY A 210 7.42 -27.27 -10.58
CA GLY A 210 8.79 -26.96 -11.00
C GLY A 210 9.40 -25.71 -10.36
N SER A 211 8.71 -25.07 -9.41
CA SER A 211 9.27 -23.96 -8.61
C SER A 211 9.48 -24.37 -7.16
N ASP A 212 10.49 -23.79 -6.51
CA ASP A 212 10.68 -23.88 -5.06
C ASP A 212 10.13 -22.65 -4.30
N HIS A 213 9.73 -21.62 -5.04
CA HIS A 213 9.48 -20.28 -4.50
C HIS A 213 8.14 -19.67 -4.94
N THR A 214 7.50 -20.16 -6.00
CA THR A 214 6.17 -19.70 -6.39
C THR A 214 5.09 -20.53 -5.71
N LEU A 215 4.08 -19.84 -5.18
CA LEU A 215 2.83 -20.42 -4.73
C LEU A 215 1.72 -20.06 -5.71
N GLU A 216 0.91 -21.04 -6.09
CA GLU A 216 -0.38 -20.84 -6.74
C GLU A 216 -1.47 -20.71 -5.67
N LEU A 217 -2.35 -19.72 -5.82
CA LEU A 217 -3.42 -19.37 -4.91
C LEU A 217 -4.74 -19.32 -5.66
N ASN A 218 -5.79 -19.91 -5.09
CA ASN A 218 -7.16 -19.70 -5.56
C ASN A 218 -7.92 -18.64 -4.75
N CYS A 219 -7.19 -17.81 -3.99
CA CYS A 219 -7.74 -16.70 -3.22
C CYS A 219 -8.04 -15.49 -4.11
N ASP A 220 -8.96 -14.64 -3.68
CA ASP A 220 -9.24 -13.36 -4.32
C ASP A 220 -8.15 -12.33 -4.00
N VAL A 221 -7.39 -11.96 -5.02
CA VAL A 221 -6.33 -10.95 -4.91
C VAL A 221 -6.79 -9.71 -5.64
N ILE A 222 -6.50 -8.52 -5.14
CA ILE A 222 -6.68 -7.26 -5.85
C ILE A 222 -5.50 -6.39 -5.46
N GLN A 223 -5.11 -5.46 -6.34
CA GLN A 223 -4.07 -4.47 -6.05
C GLN A 223 -4.21 -3.88 -4.63
N GLY A 224 -3.08 -3.75 -3.93
CA GLY A 224 -3.02 -3.37 -2.52
C GLY A 224 -2.89 -4.56 -1.56
N GLN A 225 -3.35 -5.74 -1.97
CA GLN A 225 -3.12 -6.99 -1.22
C GLN A 225 -1.69 -7.53 -1.38
N SER A 226 -0.92 -7.03 -2.34
CA SER A 226 0.50 -7.34 -2.49
C SER A 226 1.26 -7.26 -1.17
N GLY A 227 1.95 -8.33 -0.81
CA GLY A 227 2.67 -8.48 0.45
C GLY A 227 1.82 -8.97 1.64
N ALA A 228 0.52 -9.21 1.46
CA ALA A 228 -0.32 -9.82 2.48
C ALA A 228 0.20 -11.22 2.85
N PRO A 229 0.21 -11.59 4.15
CA PRO A 229 0.75 -12.85 4.59
C PRO A 229 -0.15 -14.01 4.16
N ILE A 230 0.46 -15.09 3.69
CA ILE A 230 -0.18 -16.39 3.53
C ILE A 230 -0.04 -17.12 4.87
N LEU A 231 -1.12 -17.13 5.66
CA LEU A 231 -1.13 -17.72 7.00
C LEU A 231 -1.71 -19.14 6.94
N ILE A 232 -0.97 -20.11 7.47
CA ILE A 232 -1.43 -21.50 7.58
C ILE A 232 -1.43 -21.91 9.05
N TYR A 233 -2.52 -22.52 9.49
CA TYR A 233 -2.69 -22.95 10.88
C TYR A 233 -1.78 -24.15 11.21
N SER A 234 -1.10 -24.06 12.34
CA SER A 234 -0.36 -25.16 12.95
C SER A 234 -1.20 -25.83 14.02
N GLN A 235 -1.45 -27.13 13.88
CA GLN A 235 -2.02 -27.92 14.97
C GLN A 235 -1.03 -28.08 16.14
N GLU A 236 0.26 -28.22 15.85
CA GLU A 236 1.32 -28.41 16.86
C GLU A 236 1.46 -27.21 17.80
N TYR A 237 1.35 -25.98 17.26
CA TYR A 237 1.53 -24.73 18.01
C TYR A 237 0.23 -23.97 18.25
N ASP A 238 -0.91 -24.54 17.85
CA ASP A 238 -2.25 -23.93 17.97
C ASP A 238 -2.30 -22.47 17.48
N THR A 239 -1.63 -22.18 16.35
CA THR A 239 -1.54 -20.82 15.82
C THR A 239 -1.13 -20.78 14.35
N HIS A 240 -1.50 -19.71 13.66
CA HIS A 240 -1.09 -19.50 12.28
C HIS A 240 0.34 -18.99 12.15
N HIS A 241 1.03 -19.48 11.12
CA HIS A 241 2.37 -19.07 10.76
C HIS A 241 2.39 -18.52 9.33
N VAL A 242 3.23 -17.51 9.11
CA VAL A 242 3.47 -16.97 7.77
C VAL A 242 4.29 -17.97 6.96
N GLN A 243 3.77 -18.37 5.80
CA GLN A 243 4.39 -19.32 4.87
C GLN A 243 4.83 -18.67 3.54
N GLY A 244 4.48 -17.41 3.36
CA GLY A 244 4.78 -16.64 2.16
C GLY A 244 4.01 -15.33 2.16
N VAL A 245 4.08 -14.63 1.05
CA VAL A 245 3.33 -13.39 0.81
C VAL A 245 2.62 -13.44 -0.53
N ILE A 246 1.47 -12.77 -0.65
CA ILE A 246 0.82 -12.52 -1.93
C ILE A 246 1.73 -11.65 -2.80
N SER A 247 1.94 -12.04 -4.06
CA SER A 247 2.84 -11.37 -5.00
C SER A 247 2.07 -10.70 -6.12
N SER A 248 1.31 -11.45 -6.91
CA SER A 248 0.68 -10.92 -8.12
C SER A 248 -0.61 -11.62 -8.47
N GLU A 249 -1.49 -10.91 -9.15
CA GLU A 249 -2.73 -11.42 -9.70
C GLU A 249 -2.60 -12.00 -11.13
N SER A 250 -3.46 -12.95 -11.48
CA SER A 250 -3.67 -13.37 -12.86
C SER A 250 -5.11 -13.82 -13.13
N ARG A 251 -5.47 -13.95 -14.41
CA ARG A 251 -6.83 -14.30 -14.84
C ARG A 251 -7.36 -15.66 -14.35
N ARG A 252 -6.49 -16.57 -13.93
CA ARG A 252 -6.86 -17.97 -13.61
C ARG A 252 -6.44 -18.42 -12.23
N VAL A 253 -5.31 -17.90 -11.76
CA VAL A 253 -4.69 -18.26 -10.48
C VAL A 253 -3.91 -17.05 -9.99
N ASN A 254 -3.97 -16.77 -8.70
CA ASN A 254 -3.15 -15.72 -8.12
C ASN A 254 -1.86 -16.32 -7.58
N TYR A 255 -0.83 -15.51 -7.40
CA TYR A 255 0.50 -16.00 -7.07
C TYR A 255 1.00 -15.42 -5.75
N GLY A 256 1.72 -16.25 -5.01
CA GLY A 256 2.48 -15.88 -3.83
C GLY A 256 3.96 -16.18 -3.99
N SER A 257 4.78 -15.49 -3.19
CA SER A 257 6.18 -15.85 -2.99
C SER A 257 6.34 -16.62 -1.69
N ARG A 258 6.79 -17.87 -1.81
CA ARG A 258 6.96 -18.81 -0.71
C ARG A 258 8.11 -18.41 0.19
N LEU A 259 7.91 -18.59 1.49
CA LEU A 259 8.99 -18.58 2.46
C LEU A 259 9.63 -19.97 2.53
N SER A 260 10.67 -20.21 1.73
CA SER A 260 11.41 -21.47 1.71
C SER A 260 12.27 -21.67 2.97
N GLN A 261 12.82 -22.88 3.13
CA GLN A 261 13.78 -23.16 4.20
C GLN A 261 14.99 -22.23 4.20
N GLU A 262 15.55 -22.01 3.02
CA GLU A 262 16.69 -21.11 2.84
C GLU A 262 16.33 -19.67 3.21
N ARG A 263 15.20 -19.16 2.71
CA ARG A 263 14.71 -17.81 3.07
C ARG A 263 14.46 -17.66 4.56
N GLY A 264 13.91 -18.67 5.21
CA GLY A 264 13.73 -18.69 6.66
C GLY A 264 15.05 -18.52 7.43
N LYS A 265 16.12 -19.18 6.98
CA LYS A 265 17.47 -19.02 7.54
C LYS A 265 18.04 -17.62 7.28
N ILE A 266 17.93 -17.12 6.04
CA ILE A 266 18.38 -15.78 5.65
C ILE A 266 17.68 -14.70 6.51
N ILE A 267 16.36 -14.77 6.67
CA ILE A 267 15.60 -13.88 7.55
C ILE A 267 16.09 -14.00 9.00
N GLY A 268 16.41 -15.21 9.47
CA GLY A 268 17.01 -15.41 10.79
C GLY A 268 18.32 -14.65 10.98
N TYR A 269 19.21 -14.69 9.97
CA TYR A 269 20.45 -13.91 9.99
C TYR A 269 20.19 -12.39 9.97
N ILE A 270 19.26 -11.93 9.13
CA ILE A 270 18.91 -10.50 9.04
C ILE A 270 18.36 -9.98 10.38
N THR A 271 17.40 -10.70 10.97
CA THR A 271 16.74 -10.29 12.23
C THR A 271 17.69 -10.26 13.42
N ARG A 272 18.76 -11.06 13.40
CA ARG A 272 19.85 -11.04 14.39
C ARG A 272 20.94 -9.99 14.10
N GLY A 273 20.82 -9.21 13.02
CA GLY A 273 21.84 -8.23 12.64
C GLY A 273 23.14 -8.86 12.12
N GLN A 274 23.04 -10.06 11.56
CA GLN A 274 24.18 -10.87 11.10
C GLN A 274 24.19 -11.03 9.56
N PHE A 275 23.38 -10.26 8.84
CA PHE A 275 23.35 -10.29 7.39
C PHE A 275 24.71 -9.93 6.79
N ASP A 276 25.14 -10.72 5.79
CA ASP A 276 26.40 -10.54 5.05
C ASP A 276 27.69 -10.56 5.89
N ASN A 277 27.63 -11.04 7.14
CA ASN A 277 28.84 -11.31 7.92
C ASN A 277 29.51 -12.64 7.53
N SER A 278 30.65 -12.97 8.14
CA SER A 278 31.38 -14.22 7.85
C SER A 278 30.52 -15.48 8.05
N ASN A 279 29.68 -15.52 9.07
CA ASN A 279 28.83 -16.68 9.37
C ASN A 279 27.75 -16.83 8.28
N TYR A 280 27.07 -15.74 7.92
CA TYR A 280 26.11 -15.71 6.82
C TYR A 280 26.74 -16.20 5.52
N ARG A 281 27.92 -15.68 5.16
CA ARG A 281 28.62 -16.07 3.92
C ARG A 281 29.08 -17.53 3.95
N SER A 282 29.36 -18.09 5.12
CA SER A 282 29.76 -19.49 5.27
C SER A 282 28.62 -20.50 5.14
N GLU A 283 27.36 -20.07 5.23
CA GLU A 283 26.19 -20.96 5.05
C GLU A 283 26.07 -21.49 3.61
N GLY A 284 26.66 -20.79 2.64
CA GLY A 284 26.61 -21.20 1.23
C GLY A 284 25.20 -21.14 0.62
N PHE A 285 24.43 -20.10 0.95
CA PHE A 285 23.09 -19.92 0.40
C PHE A 285 23.10 -19.84 -1.13
N TYR A 286 22.20 -20.57 -1.78
CA TYR A 286 21.98 -20.52 -3.23
C TYR A 286 21.29 -19.21 -3.62
N GLU A 287 20.25 -18.80 -2.88
CA GLU A 287 19.60 -17.52 -3.10
C GLU A 287 20.40 -16.36 -2.47
N GLU A 288 21.03 -15.54 -3.32
CA GLU A 288 21.66 -14.30 -2.87
C GLU A 288 20.61 -13.22 -2.55
N TRP A 289 20.78 -12.54 -1.42
CA TRP A 289 19.97 -11.38 -1.03
C TRP A 289 20.81 -10.11 -1.03
N LYS A 290 20.15 -8.95 -1.19
CA LYS A 290 20.77 -7.63 -1.10
C LYS A 290 20.06 -6.77 -0.05
N GLU A 291 20.81 -5.86 0.56
CA GLU A 291 20.28 -4.79 1.41
C GLU A 291 20.19 -3.50 0.59
N VAL A 292 19.07 -2.79 0.70
CA VAL A 292 18.89 -1.44 0.15
C VAL A 292 18.38 -0.51 1.25
N VAL A 293 19.10 0.59 1.47
CA VAL A 293 18.69 1.60 2.46
C VAL A 293 17.60 2.47 1.86
N ALA A 294 16.47 2.60 2.57
CA ALA A 294 15.41 3.50 2.15
C ALA A 294 15.90 4.95 2.28
N PRO A 295 15.88 5.74 1.21
CA PRO A 295 16.46 7.08 1.21
C PRO A 295 15.72 7.98 2.20
N ASN A 296 16.48 8.75 2.97
CA ASN A 296 15.93 9.87 3.71
C ASN A 296 15.43 10.93 2.74
N THR A 297 14.36 11.63 3.11
CA THR A 297 13.96 12.83 2.37
C THR A 297 14.95 13.95 2.67
N ARG A 298 15.18 14.81 1.68
CA ARG A 298 15.88 16.10 1.89
C ARG A 298 14.87 17.18 2.29
N LYS A 299 13.88 16.80 3.08
CA LYS A 299 12.72 17.60 3.47
C LYS A 299 12.32 17.23 4.91
N ILE A 300 11.75 18.19 5.61
CA ILE A 300 11.06 17.99 6.88
C ILE A 300 9.59 17.81 6.56
N HIS A 301 9.05 16.67 6.96
CA HIS A 301 7.63 16.32 6.87
C HIS A 301 7.05 16.42 8.28
N VAL A 302 6.04 17.26 8.47
CA VAL A 302 5.42 17.43 9.78
C VAL A 302 4.01 16.89 9.76
N PHE A 303 3.75 16.01 10.72
CA PHE A 303 2.47 15.38 10.95
C PHE A 303 1.89 15.88 12.25
N ILE A 304 0.57 15.98 12.29
CA ILE A 304 -0.17 16.29 13.51
C ILE A 304 -1.04 15.09 13.84
N LYS A 305 -0.96 14.64 15.09
CA LYS A 305 -1.78 13.56 15.62
C LYS A 305 -2.72 14.10 16.68
N ASN A 306 -4.01 13.96 16.44
CA ASN A 306 -5.05 14.27 17.40
C ASN A 306 -5.35 13.04 18.26
N ASN A 307 -4.78 12.96 19.46
CA ASN A 307 -5.08 11.87 20.39
C ASN A 307 -6.42 12.05 21.11
N CYS A 308 -7.12 13.17 20.91
CA CYS A 308 -8.43 13.43 21.49
C CYS A 308 -9.54 12.63 20.80
N ARG A 309 -10.74 12.62 21.41
CA ARG A 309 -11.96 12.14 20.76
C ARG A 309 -12.61 13.22 19.90
N ASP A 310 -12.55 14.46 20.37
CA ASP A 310 -13.10 15.61 19.66
C ASP A 310 -12.16 16.16 18.60
N LYS A 311 -12.70 17.05 17.78
CA LYS A 311 -11.95 17.72 16.72
C LYS A 311 -10.87 18.65 17.29
N LEU A 312 -9.75 18.73 16.56
CA LEU A 312 -8.66 19.64 16.82
C LEU A 312 -8.56 20.64 15.67
N PHE A 313 -8.47 21.93 16.01
CA PHE A 313 -8.19 23.00 15.06
C PHE A 313 -6.70 23.33 15.11
N VAL A 314 -6.05 23.28 13.96
CA VAL A 314 -4.60 23.46 13.86
C VAL A 314 -4.29 24.56 12.88
N ALA A 315 -3.70 25.64 13.36
CA ALA A 315 -3.09 26.65 12.50
C ALA A 315 -1.59 26.35 12.34
N ILE A 316 -1.07 26.56 11.13
CA ILE A 316 0.35 26.44 10.84
C ILE A 316 0.88 27.69 10.14
N ASN A 317 2.14 28.00 10.39
CA ASN A 317 2.87 29.03 9.67
C ASN A 317 4.29 28.51 9.41
N TYR A 318 4.76 28.53 8.16
CA TYR A 318 6.04 27.95 7.79
C TYR A 318 6.52 28.45 6.43
N LYS A 319 7.79 28.20 6.08
CA LYS A 319 8.27 28.39 4.71
C LYS A 319 8.13 27.10 3.93
N ASN A 320 7.48 27.14 2.77
CA ASN A 320 7.37 25.97 1.90
C ASN A 320 8.73 25.62 1.25
N LEU A 321 8.73 24.64 0.34
CA LEU A 321 9.92 24.20 -0.37
C LEU A 321 10.52 25.25 -1.32
N SER A 322 9.74 26.26 -1.76
CA SER A 322 10.25 27.40 -2.55
C SER A 322 10.75 28.55 -1.67
N GLY A 323 10.67 28.42 -0.34
CA GLY A 323 11.08 29.47 0.60
C GLY A 323 10.03 30.55 0.85
N SER A 324 8.85 30.44 0.25
CA SER A 324 7.73 31.36 0.46
C SER A 324 7.01 31.03 1.76
N TRP A 325 6.60 32.06 2.51
CA TRP A 325 5.79 31.88 3.70
C TRP A 325 4.39 31.39 3.32
N ILE A 326 3.91 30.41 4.08
CA ILE A 326 2.54 29.93 4.07
C ILE A 326 1.90 30.37 5.39
N THR A 327 0.90 31.24 5.28
CA THR A 327 0.27 32.01 6.37
C THR A 327 -1.24 31.80 6.44
N ASP A 328 -1.78 30.90 5.63
CA ASP A 328 -3.20 30.54 5.54
C ASP A 328 -3.49 29.10 6.02
N GLY A 329 -2.45 28.41 6.51
CA GLY A 329 -2.54 27.02 6.93
C GLY A 329 -3.48 26.85 8.13
N TYR A 330 -4.64 26.24 7.90
CA TYR A 330 -5.62 25.91 8.92
C TYR A 330 -6.28 24.56 8.60
N TYR A 331 -6.17 23.63 9.53
CA TYR A 331 -6.63 22.25 9.42
C TYR A 331 -7.62 21.92 10.53
N THR A 332 -8.60 21.10 10.22
CA THR A 332 -9.49 20.48 11.20
C THR A 332 -9.21 18.99 11.18
N LEU A 333 -8.73 18.43 12.29
CA LEU A 333 -8.50 17.01 12.45
C LEU A 333 -9.63 16.42 13.29
N GLN A 334 -10.25 15.35 12.83
CA GLN A 334 -11.17 14.56 13.65
C GLN A 334 -10.40 13.85 14.77
N GLY A 335 -11.14 13.33 15.75
CA GLY A 335 -10.56 12.51 16.80
C GLY A 335 -9.77 11.33 16.21
N LYS A 336 -8.61 11.06 16.79
CA LYS A 336 -7.69 9.97 16.41
C LYS A 336 -7.04 10.09 15.02
N GLU A 337 -7.25 11.20 14.32
CA GLU A 337 -6.59 11.43 13.04
C GLU A 337 -5.11 11.77 13.20
N GLU A 338 -4.30 11.30 12.25
CA GLU A 338 -2.94 11.71 12.00
C GLU A 338 -2.78 12.07 10.52
N ILE A 339 -2.43 13.33 10.24
CA ILE A 339 -2.25 13.83 8.87
C ILE A 339 -0.91 14.56 8.74
N GLU A 340 -0.33 14.52 7.53
CA GLU A 340 0.76 15.42 7.16
C GLU A 340 0.18 16.81 6.90
N VAL A 341 0.67 17.82 7.63
CA VAL A 341 0.16 19.20 7.50
C VAL A 341 1.10 20.10 6.72
N LEU A 342 2.40 19.77 6.63
CA LEU A 342 3.35 20.57 5.85
C LEU A 342 4.62 19.81 5.45
N GLN A 343 5.25 20.33 4.40
CA GLN A 343 6.59 19.93 3.94
C GLN A 343 7.48 21.17 3.80
N THR A 344 8.67 21.13 4.38
CA THR A 344 9.60 22.28 4.34
C THR A 344 11.05 21.85 4.18
N GLY A 345 11.84 22.70 3.52
CA GLY A 345 13.31 22.62 3.54
C GLY A 345 13.93 23.42 4.70
N ASN A 346 13.11 24.18 5.42
CA ASN A 346 13.52 25.01 6.55
C ASN A 346 13.30 24.26 7.87
N GLY A 347 14.27 24.31 8.77
CA GLY A 347 14.16 23.73 10.11
C GLY A 347 13.04 24.30 10.97
N VAL A 348 12.57 25.52 10.66
CA VAL A 348 11.67 26.29 11.53
C VAL A 348 10.24 26.33 10.99
N TYR A 349 9.29 25.98 11.85
CA TYR A 349 7.85 26.07 11.60
C TYR A 349 7.10 26.36 12.89
N TYR A 350 5.85 26.78 12.77
CA TYR A 350 5.02 27.29 13.86
C TYR A 350 3.68 26.57 13.85
N ILE A 351 3.24 26.07 15.01
CA ILE A 351 1.96 25.37 15.15
C ILE A 351 1.19 25.97 16.32
N ASN A 352 -0.10 26.23 16.09
CA ASN A 352 -1.09 26.45 17.14
C ASN A 352 -2.13 25.32 17.03
N ALA A 353 -2.45 24.69 18.16
CA ALA A 353 -3.47 23.66 18.21
C ALA A 353 -4.49 24.02 19.30
N THR A 354 -5.78 23.97 18.96
CA THR A 354 -6.88 24.35 19.85
C THR A 354 -7.96 23.27 19.78
N ASN A 355 -8.51 22.86 20.93
CA ASN A 355 -9.60 21.89 20.98
C ASN A 355 -10.96 22.51 20.58
N ALA A 356 -12.03 21.71 20.58
CA ALA A 356 -13.36 22.15 20.21
C ALA A 356 -13.94 23.23 21.15
N GLU A 357 -13.49 23.25 22.40
CA GLU A 357 -13.89 24.20 23.45
C GLU A 357 -13.11 25.52 23.40
N GLY A 358 -12.10 25.63 22.53
CA GLY A 358 -11.27 26.84 22.41
C GLY A 358 -10.05 26.87 23.33
N SER A 359 -9.76 25.79 24.06
CA SER A 359 -8.55 25.66 24.86
C SER A 359 -7.33 25.39 23.98
N VAL A 360 -6.29 26.22 24.15
CA VAL A 360 -5.04 26.12 23.39
C VAL A 360 -4.15 25.03 23.99
N LEU A 361 -3.73 24.07 23.16
CA LEU A 361 -2.90 22.92 23.53
C LEU A 361 -1.39 23.13 23.24
N THR A 362 -1.04 24.23 22.58
CA THR A 362 0.33 24.63 22.26
C THR A 362 0.84 25.73 23.20
N ARG A 363 2.16 25.83 23.36
CA ARG A 363 2.79 26.95 24.09
C ARG A 363 2.70 28.24 23.27
N ASN A 364 2.70 29.39 23.95
CA ASN A 364 2.87 30.68 23.29
C ASN A 364 4.36 31.07 23.26
N ASN A 365 4.96 31.14 22.07
CA ASN A 365 6.32 31.64 21.87
C ASN A 365 6.38 32.91 21.02
N ILE A 366 5.41 33.11 20.13
CA ILE A 366 5.39 34.22 19.18
C ILE A 366 3.99 34.41 18.62
N ASP A 367 3.58 35.66 18.45
CA ASP A 367 2.37 36.01 17.73
C ASP A 367 2.66 36.22 16.24
N LYS A 368 1.82 35.65 15.38
CA LYS A 368 1.91 35.81 13.93
C LYS A 368 0.52 36.04 13.35
N TYR A 369 0.44 36.94 12.38
CA TYR A 369 -0.76 37.12 11.59
C TYR A 369 -1.04 35.87 10.74
N LEU A 370 -2.26 35.34 10.81
CA LEU A 370 -2.74 34.25 9.97
C LEU A 370 -3.81 34.79 9.03
N ASP A 371 -3.49 34.86 7.73
CA ASP A 371 -4.33 35.50 6.72
C ASP A 371 -5.74 34.90 6.68
N LYS A 372 -5.84 33.57 6.78
CA LYS A 372 -7.12 32.86 6.77
C LYS A 372 -8.00 33.15 7.99
N ALA A 373 -7.41 33.52 9.13
CA ALA A 373 -8.16 33.91 10.32
C ALA A 373 -8.37 35.43 10.42
N GLY A 374 -7.69 36.23 9.60
CA GLY A 374 -7.76 37.69 9.64
C GLY A 374 -7.31 38.32 10.96
N ARG A 375 -6.46 37.62 11.73
CA ARG A 375 -5.99 38.07 13.05
C ARG A 375 -4.62 37.48 13.42
N GLU A 376 -4.01 38.05 14.44
CA GLU A 376 -2.85 37.44 15.10
C GLU A 376 -3.25 36.22 15.92
N ILE A 377 -2.43 35.18 15.83
CA ILE A 377 -2.55 33.94 16.60
C ILE A 377 -1.20 33.68 17.27
N SER A 378 -1.24 33.24 18.52
CA SER A 378 -0.07 32.78 19.25
C SER A 378 0.36 31.39 18.81
N PHE A 379 1.61 31.22 18.43
CA PHE A 379 2.17 29.95 17.98
C PHE A 379 3.25 29.41 18.91
N GLN A 380 3.34 28.08 18.96
CA GLN A 380 4.54 27.40 19.42
C GLN A 380 5.55 27.29 18.27
N LYS A 381 6.79 27.67 18.53
CA LYS A 381 7.89 27.55 17.57
C LYS A 381 8.54 26.18 17.69
N PHE A 382 8.74 25.52 16.55
CA PHE A 382 9.50 24.28 16.43
C PHE A 382 10.74 24.51 15.56
N SER A 383 11.81 23.79 15.87
CA SER A 383 13.06 23.81 15.12
C SER A 383 13.58 22.38 14.96
N GLN A 384 13.90 21.99 13.73
CA GLN A 384 14.49 20.71 13.38
C GLN A 384 15.84 20.95 12.71
N ASP A 385 16.86 20.27 13.21
CA ASP A 385 18.24 20.32 12.71
C ASP A 385 18.53 19.28 11.63
N LYS A 386 17.60 18.33 11.44
CA LYS A 386 17.70 17.24 10.46
C LYS A 386 16.44 17.12 9.61
N PHE A 387 16.62 16.64 8.38
CA PHE A 387 15.51 16.21 7.55
C PHE A 387 14.90 14.91 8.07
N GLY A 388 13.63 14.68 7.76
CA GLY A 388 12.91 13.50 8.22
C GLY A 388 11.44 13.78 8.48
N ASN A 389 10.84 12.91 9.29
CA ASN A 389 9.42 12.92 9.59
C ASN A 389 9.22 13.18 11.09
N PHE A 390 8.37 14.13 11.41
CA PHE A 390 8.15 14.60 12.78
C PHE A 390 6.65 14.63 13.07
N THR A 391 6.19 13.86 14.04
CA THR A 391 4.80 13.87 14.50
C THR A 391 4.68 14.68 15.77
N HIS A 392 3.81 15.70 15.77
CA HIS A 392 3.39 16.40 16.98
C HIS A 392 2.03 15.86 17.43
N SER A 393 2.03 15.24 18.60
CA SER A 393 0.82 14.66 19.20
C SER A 393 0.20 15.61 20.20
N PHE A 394 -1.10 15.85 20.06
CA PHE A 394 -1.87 16.66 21.00
C PHE A 394 -2.85 15.78 21.77
N ASN A 395 -2.80 15.88 23.10
CA ASN A 395 -3.69 15.19 24.02
C ASN A 395 -4.69 16.20 24.60
N CYS A 396 -5.92 15.74 24.84
CA CYS A 396 -6.93 16.51 25.58
C CYS A 396 -6.98 15.96 27.00
N TYR A 397 -6.92 16.86 27.98
CA TYR A 397 -7.01 16.55 29.40
C TYR A 397 -8.45 16.66 29.90
#